data_AF-A0A5S9M8T6-F1
#
_entry.id   AF-A0A5S9M8T6-F1
#
_cell.length_a   1.000
_cell.length_b   1.000
_cell.length_c   1.000
_cell.angle_alpha   90.00
_cell.angle_beta   90.00
_cell.angle_gamma   90.00
#
_symmetry.space_group_name_H-M   'P 1'
#
loop_
_entity.id
_entity.type
_entity.pdbx_description
1 polymer ?
#
loop_
_entity_poly.entity_id
_entity_poly.type
_entity_poly.pdbx_seq_one_letter_code
_entity_poly.pdbx_strand_id
1 'polypeptide(L)' 'MERLIDLGVTTFIEIGPGKVLSGLVKKVNRRLTTISVSDQETIEAAIQHSRGILDAYK' A
#
# COMPACT_ATOMS: atom_id res chain seq x y z
N MET A 1 -5.85 -11.22 4.69
CA MET A 1 -4.51 -10.79 4.23
C MET A 1 -3.92 -11.80 3.27
N GLU A 2 -3.75 -13.04 3.72
CA GLU A 2 -3.12 -14.14 2.95
C GLU A 2 -3.73 -14.31 1.55
N ARG A 3 -5.06 -14.38 1.43
CA ARG A 3 -5.71 -14.48 0.12
C ARG A 3 -5.39 -13.35 -0.87
N LEU A 4 -5.18 -12.12 -0.39
CA LEU A 4 -4.80 -11.00 -1.28
C LEU A 4 -3.34 -11.15 -1.74
N ILE A 5 -2.47 -11.64 -0.87
CA ILE A 5 -1.08 -11.93 -1.19
C ILE A 5 -1.02 -13.07 -2.22
N ASP A 6 -1.83 -14.10 -2.06
CA ASP A 6 -1.92 -15.23 -3.00
C ASP A 6 -2.43 -14.80 -4.39
N LEU A 7 -3.27 -13.76 -4.43
CA LEU A 7 -3.72 -13.12 -5.66
C LEU A 7 -2.69 -12.16 -6.26
N GLY A 8 -1.49 -12.09 -5.69
CA GLY A 8 -0.37 -11.28 -6.19
C GLY A 8 -0.38 -9.82 -5.75
N VAL A 9 -1.20 -9.44 -4.76
CA VAL A 9 -1.18 -8.07 -4.22
C VAL A 9 0.12 -7.84 -3.45
N THR A 10 0.92 -6.89 -3.92
CA THR A 10 2.22 -6.53 -3.33
C THR A 10 2.21 -5.19 -2.60
N THR A 11 1.24 -4.33 -2.92
CA THR A 11 1.10 -2.98 -2.35
C THR A 11 -0.29 -2.82 -1.73
N PHE A 12 -0.32 -2.37 -0.48
CA PHE A 12 -1.54 -2.10 0.29
C PHE A 12 -1.62 -0.61 0.60
N ILE A 13 -2.77 0.01 0.33
CA ILE A 13 -3.03 1.42 0.65
C ILE A 13 -4.14 1.47 1.72
N GLU A 14 -3.80 1.92 2.92
CA GLU A 14 -4.71 2.15 4.04
C GLU A 14 -5.27 3.57 3.94
N ILE A 15 -6.59 3.71 3.82
CA ILE A 15 -7.27 5.00 3.76
C ILE A 15 -7.86 5.31 5.13
N GLY A 16 -7.47 6.44 5.71
CA GLY A 16 -7.89 6.89 7.03
C GLY A 16 -6.71 7.22 7.96
N PRO A 17 -7.00 7.80 9.14
CA PRO A 17 -5.98 8.17 10.10
C PRO A 17 -5.31 6.94 10.74
N GLY A 18 -4.00 7.02 10.94
CA GLY A 18 -3.22 5.98 11.61
C GLY A 18 -2.57 4.99 10.64
N LYS A 19 -2.11 3.85 11.19
CA LYS A 19 -1.32 2.83 10.49
C LYS A 19 -1.64 1.41 10.96
N VAL A 20 -2.88 1.18 11.42
CA VAL A 20 -3.26 -0.07 12.09
C VAL A 20 -3.26 -1.20 11.08
N LEU A 21 -3.94 -1.02 9.93
CA LEU A 21 -4.01 -2.04 8.89
C LEU A 21 -2.64 -2.27 8.26
N SER A 22 -1.87 -1.20 8.03
CA SER A 22 -0.49 -1.29 7.55
C SER A 22 0.39 -2.08 8.51
N GLY A 23 0.23 -1.88 9.81
CA GLY A 23 0.92 -2.66 10.85
C GLY A 23 0.54 -4.14 10.81
N LEU A 24 -0.73 -4.47 10.60
CA LEU A 24 -1.19 -5.86 10.43
C LEU A 24 -0.61 -6.51 9.18
N VAL A 25 -0.60 -5.80 8.04
CA VAL A 25 0.03 -6.28 6.78
C VAL A 25 1.51 -6.59 7.03
N LYS A 26 2.25 -5.66 7.66
CA LYS A 26 3.69 -5.84 7.94
C LYS A 26 3.99 -6.96 8.94
N LYS A 27 3.07 -7.25 9.87
CA LYS A 27 3.17 -8.41 10.77
C LYS A 27 3.04 -9.73 10.01
N VAL A 28 2.14 -9.80 9.03
CA VAL A 28 1.95 -10.99 8.17
C VAL A 28 3.14 -11.16 7.23
N ASN A 29 3.58 -10.10 6.55
CA ASN A 29 4.72 -10.16 5.65
C ASN A 29 5.41 -8.79 5.54
N ARG A 30 6.65 -8.71 6.08
CA ARG A 30 7.43 -7.46 6.11
C ARG A 30 7.85 -6.95 4.73
N ARG A 31 7.88 -7.81 3.71
CA ARG A 31 8.30 -7.45 2.34
C ARG A 31 7.22 -6.72 1.54
N LEU A 32 5.96 -6.75 1.98
CA LEU A 32 4.86 -6.08 1.28
C LEU A 32 4.96 -4.57 1.47
N THR A 33 4.61 -3.80 0.43
CA THR A 33 4.55 -2.34 0.51
C THR A 33 3.25 -1.91 1.18
N THR A 34 3.32 -0.93 2.07
CA THR A 34 2.15 -0.36 2.76
C THR A 34 2.23 1.16 2.72
N ILE A 35 1.15 1.83 2.35
CA ILE A 35 1.02 3.29 2.32
C ILE A 35 -0.21 3.66 3.14
N SER A 36 -0.09 4.61 4.06
CA SER A 36 -1.22 5.14 4.83
C SER A 36 -1.56 6.53 4.34
N VAL A 37 -2.85 6.80 4.12
CA VAL A 37 -3.36 8.02 3.48
C VAL A 37 -4.41 8.66 4.37
N SER A 38 -4.10 9.85 4.89
CA SER A 38 -4.95 10.59 5.84
C SER A 38 -5.15 12.06 5.51
N ASP A 39 -4.45 12.58 4.50
CA ASP A 39 -4.43 13.99 4.14
C ASP A 39 -4.01 14.15 2.66
N GLN A 40 -4.01 15.38 2.16
CA GLN A 40 -3.70 15.66 0.77
C GLN A 40 -2.26 15.24 0.38
N GLU A 41 -1.28 15.49 1.25
CA GLU A 41 0.13 15.16 0.99
C GLU A 41 0.31 13.64 0.83
N THR A 42 -0.31 12.86 1.72
CA THR A 42 -0.26 11.40 1.66
C THR A 42 -1.04 10.82 0.46
N ILE A 43 -2.10 11.49 0.00
CA ILE A 43 -2.79 11.15 -1.26
C ILE A 43 -1.84 11.32 -2.45
N GLU A 44 -1.18 12.47 -2.55
CA GLU A 44 -0.25 12.78 -3.64
C GLU A 44 0.89 11.77 -3.70
N ALA A 45 1.46 11.41 -2.54
CA ALA A 45 2.48 10.37 -2.44
C ALA A 45 1.98 8.99 -2.92
N ALA A 46 0.75 8.59 -2.56
CA ALA A 46 0.16 7.33 -2.99
C ALA A 46 -0.09 7.30 -4.51
N ILE A 47 -0.52 8.42 -5.11
CA ILE A 47 -0.69 8.57 -6.55
C ILE A 47 0.66 8.47 -7.26
N GLN A 48 1.69 9.16 -6.77
CA GLN A 48 3.02 9.11 -7.37
C GLN A 48 3.61 7.70 -7.35
N HIS A 49 3.47 6.99 -6.22
CA HIS A 49 3.89 5.60 -6.11
C HIS A 49 3.15 4.70 -7.13
N SER A 50 1.83 4.85 -7.23
CA SER A 50 0.99 4.06 -8.13
C SER A 50 1.31 4.32 -9.61
N ARG A 51 1.62 5.58 -9.98
CA ARG A 51 2.07 5.93 -11.33
C ARG A 51 3.40 5.27 -11.67
N GLY A 52 4.38 5.32 -10.77
CA GLY A 52 5.68 4.67 -10.97
C GLY A 52 5.56 3.17 -11.22
N ILE A 53 4.59 2.51 -10.58
CA ILE A 53 4.27 1.11 -10.86
C ILE A 53 3.72 0.94 -12.29
N LEU A 54 2.71 1.73 -12.68
CA LEU A 54 2.08 1.62 -14.00
C LEU A 54 3.06 1.88 -15.15
N ASP A 55 3.99 2.81 -14.98
CA ASP A 55 4.98 3.12 -16.00
C ASP A 55 6.03 1.99 -16.15
N ALA A 56 6.25 1.17 -15.12
CA ALA A 56 7.10 -0.02 -15.22
C ALA A 56 6.45 -1.19 -15.98
N TYR A 57 5.14 -1.13 -16.25
CA TYR A 57 4.40 -2.12 -17.04
C TYR A 57 4.19 -1.70 -18.50
N LYS A 58 4.57 -0.48 -18.88
CA LYS A 58 4.59 -0.01 -20.27
C LYS A 58 5.94 -0.30 -20.90
#